data_AF-A0A2K3M2Z1-F1
#
_entry.id   AF-A0A2K3M2Z1-F1
#
_cell.length_a   1.000
_cell.length_b   1.000
_cell.length_c   1.000
_cell.angle_alpha   90.00
_cell.angle_beta   90.00
_cell.angle_gamma   90.00
#
_symmetry.space_group_name_H-M   'P 1'
#
loop_
_entity.id
_entity.type
_entity.pdbx_description
1 polymer ?
#
loop_
_entity_poly.entity_id
_entity_poly.type
_entity_poly.pdbx_seq_one_letter_code
_entity_poly.pdbx_strand_id
1 'polypeptide(L)' 'MENSRVMLMMSVVVFGMLSLWPMVVMGKPVLHKVGGPKGWNQNVNYTTWSSQEHIYVGDWL' A
#
# COMPACT_ATOMS: atom_id res chain seq x y z
N MET A 1 -16.83 -38.90 -13.24
CA MET A 1 -15.76 -38.01 -13.78
C MET A 1 -16.10 -36.54 -13.64
N GLU A 2 -17.35 -36.12 -13.80
CA GLU A 2 -17.79 -34.72 -13.74
C GLU A 2 -17.54 -34.03 -12.38
N ASN A 3 -17.94 -34.66 -11.27
CA ASN A 3 -17.73 -34.11 -9.92
C ASN A 3 -16.24 -33.92 -9.58
N SER A 4 -15.37 -34.75 -10.14
CA SER A 4 -13.92 -34.68 -9.93
C SER A 4 -13.31 -33.50 -10.71
N ARG A 5 -13.82 -33.22 -11.92
CA ARG A 5 -13.46 -32.03 -12.70
C ARG A 5 -13.93 -30.75 -12.00
N VAL A 6 -15.15 -30.75 -11.46
CA VAL A 6 -15.69 -29.61 -10.69
C VAL A 6 -14.88 -29.38 -9.41
N MET A 7 -14.54 -30.42 -8.65
CA MET A 7 -13.66 -30.27 -7.46
C MET A 7 -12.28 -29.72 -7.82
N LEU A 8 -11.70 -30.14 -8.94
CA LEU A 8 -10.41 -29.62 -9.42
C LEU A 8 -10.51 -28.13 -9.75
N MET A 9 -11.54 -27.72 -10.48
CA MET A 9 -11.76 -26.30 -10.82
C MET A 9 -11.99 -25.45 -9.57
N MET A 10 -12.80 -25.92 -8.63
CA MET A 10 -13.03 -25.21 -7.36
C MET A 10 -11.75 -25.07 -6.53
N SER A 11 -10.92 -26.12 -6.49
CA SER A 11 -9.61 -26.06 -5.82
C SER A 11 -8.70 -25.00 -6.43
N VAL A 12 -8.62 -24.93 -7.77
CA VAL A 12 -7.81 -23.91 -8.47
C VAL A 12 -8.31 -22.50 -8.17
N VAL A 13 -9.63 -22.29 -8.15
CA VAL A 13 -10.22 -20.98 -7.80
C VAL A 13 -9.91 -20.60 -6.35
N VAL A 14 -10.02 -21.53 -5.41
CA VAL A 14 -9.70 -21.28 -3.99
C VAL A 14 -8.22 -20.97 -3.80
N PHE A 15 -7.31 -21.77 -4.39
CA PHE A 15 -5.87 -21.48 -4.31
C PHE A 15 -5.50 -20.17 -5.01
N GLY A 16 -6.17 -19.83 -6.12
CA GLY A 16 -6.02 -18.54 -6.80
C GLY A 16 -6.50 -17.37 -5.96
N MET A 17 -7.59 -17.50 -5.20
CA MET A 17 -8.03 -16.44 -4.30
C MET A 17 -7.13 -16.31 -3.05
N LEU A 18 -6.68 -17.44 -2.50
CA LEU A 18 -5.77 -17.44 -1.35
C LEU A 18 -4.39 -16.87 -1.67
N SER A 19 -3.90 -17.01 -2.90
CA SER A 19 -2.62 -16.44 -3.33
C SER A 19 -2.66 -14.92 -3.56
N LEU A 20 -3.85 -14.32 -3.69
CA LEU A 20 -4.03 -12.87 -3.80
C LEU A 20 -4.15 -12.17 -2.44
N TRP A 21 -4.48 -12.90 -1.37
CA TRP A 21 -4.59 -12.37 0.01
C TRP A 21 -3.33 -11.63 0.50
N PRO A 22 -2.10 -12.08 0.21
CA PRO A 22 -0.88 -11.37 0.59
C PRO A 22 -0.69 -10.01 -0.11
N MET A 23 -1.45 -9.67 -1.16
CA MET A 23 -1.30 -8.35 -1.81
C MET A 23 -1.86 -7.20 -0.99
N VAL A 24 -2.59 -7.46 0.10
CA VAL A 24 -3.08 -6.43 1.03
C VAL A 24 -2.04 -6.11 2.12
N VAL A 25 -0.74 -6.23 1.81
CA VAL A 25 0.29 -5.63 2.68
C VAL A 25 0.20 -4.13 2.52
N MET A 26 -0.61 -3.50 3.38
CA MET A 26 -0.44 -2.09 3.69
C MET A 26 1.01 -1.92 4.15
N GLY A 27 1.78 -1.12 3.40
CA GLY A 27 3.15 -0.81 3.78
C GLY A 27 3.20 -0.31 5.22
N LYS A 28 4.31 -0.55 5.92
CA LYS A 28 4.47 0.01 7.26
C LYS A 28 4.35 1.54 7.17
N PRO A 29 3.66 2.20 8.12
CA PRO A 29 3.62 3.65 8.20
C PRO A 29 4.99 4.30 8.05
N VAL A 30 5.05 5.38 7.29
CA VAL A 30 6.26 6.14 7.01
C VAL A 30 6.22 7.50 7.72
N LEU A 31 7.38 7.95 8.18
CA LEU A 31 7.58 9.31 8.70
C LEU A 31 8.02 10.25 7.59
N HIS A 32 7.19 11.24 7.29
CA HIS A 32 7.45 12.28 6.30
C HIS A 32 8.04 13.52 6.96
N LYS A 33 9.36 13.69 6.85
CA LYS A 33 10.03 14.89 7.37
C LYS A 33 9.51 16.15 6.68
N VAL A 34 8.74 16.96 7.40
CA VAL A 34 8.13 18.19 6.87
C VAL A 34 9.21 19.15 6.34
N GLY A 35 9.04 19.61 5.10
CA GLY A 35 10.02 20.47 4.41
C GLY A 35 11.27 19.74 3.92
N GLY A 36 11.30 18.40 4.02
CA GLY A 36 12.38 17.54 3.54
C GLY A 36 13.73 17.90 4.15
N PRO A 37 14.78 18.10 3.32
CA PRO A 37 16.09 18.51 3.82
C PRO A 37 16.09 19.84 4.60
N LYS A 38 15.17 20.75 4.25
CA LYS A 38 15.06 22.07 4.90
C LYS A 38 14.38 22.01 6.27
N GLY A 39 13.64 20.95 6.57
CA GLY A 39 12.90 20.82 7.83
C GLY A 39 11.82 21.88 8.03
N TRP A 40 11.37 22.02 9.27
CA TRP A 40 10.38 23.03 9.67
C TRP A 40 11.05 24.38 9.97
N ASN A 41 11.06 25.26 8.97
CA ASN A 41 11.66 26.59 9.02
C ASN A 41 10.79 27.66 8.34
N GLN A 42 11.06 28.93 8.67
CA GLN A 42 10.46 30.08 7.98
C GLN A 42 10.95 30.16 6.53
N ASN A 43 10.15 30.80 5.66
CA ASN A 43 10.47 31.02 4.24
C ASN A 43 10.68 29.71 3.43
N VAL A 44 10.09 28.61 3.88
CA VAL A 44 10.00 27.35 3.14
C VAL A 44 8.63 27.25 2.48
N ASN A 45 8.60 26.92 1.19
CA ASN A 45 7.34 26.65 0.50
C ASN A 45 6.89 25.21 0.76
N TYR A 46 6.04 25.03 1.76
CA TYR A 46 5.49 23.71 2.11
C TYR A 46 4.49 23.17 1.10
N THR A 47 3.87 24.02 0.28
CA THR A 47 2.97 23.57 -0.80
C THR A 47 3.75 22.84 -1.88
N THR A 48 4.95 23.32 -2.22
CA THR A 48 5.83 22.59 -3.15
C THR A 48 6.30 21.28 -2.54
N TRP A 49 6.69 21.26 -1.26
CA TRP A 49 7.06 20.02 -0.57
C TRP A 49 5.90 19.02 -0.56
N SER A 50 4.71 19.41 -0.10
CA SER A 50 3.56 18.50 -0.02
C SER A 50 3.08 18.00 -1.38
N SER A 51 3.28 18.78 -2.46
CA SER A 51 2.97 18.34 -3.82
C SER A 51 3.85 17.19 -4.34
N GLN A 52 4.98 16.94 -3.69
CA GLN A 52 5.94 15.88 -4.05
C GLN A 52 5.81 14.64 -3.15
N GLU A 53 5.01 14.71 -2.09
CA GLU A 53 4.84 13.62 -1.12
C GLU A 53 3.60 12.78 -1.45
N HIS A 54 3.72 11.47 -1.25
CA HIS A 54 2.59 10.54 -1.26
C HIS A 54 2.34 10.08 0.18
N ILE A 55 1.27 10.59 0.78
CA ILE A 55 0.90 10.30 2.17
C ILE A 55 -0.29 9.34 2.17
N TYR A 56 -0.15 8.20 2.85
CA TYR A 56 -1.17 7.18 2.98
C TYR A 56 -1.75 7.14 4.40
N VAL A 57 -2.89 6.46 4.57
CA VAL A 57 -3.51 6.28 5.89
C VAL A 57 -2.56 5.50 6.79
N GLY A 58 -2.21 6.11 7.93
CA GLY A 58 -1.30 5.54 8.91
C GLY A 58 0.04 6.27 8.99
N ASP A 59 0.42 7.00 7.94
CA ASP A 59 1.66 7.79 7.92
C ASP A 59 1.59 8.98 8.89
N TRP A 60 2.76 9.48 9.26
CA TRP A 60 2.93 10.62 10.17
C TRP A 60 3.97 11.61 9.66
N LEU A 61 3.88 12.86 10.12
CA LEU A 61 4.70 14.00 9.72
C LEU A 61 5.75 14.36 10.78
#